data_AF-A0A222WTI5-F1
#
_entry.id   AF-A0A222WTI5-F1
#
_cell.length_a   1.000
_cell.length_b   1.000
_cell.length_c   1.000
_cell.angle_alpha   90.00
_cell.angle_beta   90.00
_cell.angle_gamma   90.00
#
_symmetry.space_group_name_H-M   'P 1'
#
loop_
_entity.id
_entity.type
_entity.pdbx_description
1 polymer ?
#
loop_
_entity_poly.entity_id
_entity_poly.type
_entity_poly.pdbx_seq_one_letter_code
_entity_poly.pdbx_strand_id
1 'polypeptide(L)'
;MNQMKVLAIAPYEGLKELMIELAEKEQFDLEIEVGDLQAGLRLAKQAVADGVNVIISRGGTAEMIQKEVLVPVVEIEISGYDILRVLTLTKNYNEKTAIVGFPPIAHGAAAVCDVMDMDISTYVTDKDSVEGLLVRLKAEGYRMIIGDVVTVGKAEQLGLSGVLLTSGRESVLKAFQNAKKIHELMERLKDEFIVPHRIVKESSTGFVVFDENGKTVFANHSAPNPAVFEQMVQERNAFSVLKEKGFFQGTFRTDQQSWQVEGERLDQSDRTLYSFQIKSSSDVKFREIQGVTMILPFEKNMTYMNHMDMVKSEPMKKLIDESQKLSEMDEHFEIQGRVGTEKELMAEYIHFKSRRHHAPLLIVDALQISDQQWSCLFEGNTIPPDGTLYIKNIDCTTSEQQKMLLQWLLDSAPKARLITSWAKTPENDIQEDSVLYPLYELCGRLHVRIPDLKERGEDMIRLANLLIHECNEKFGKQIVGLRPEAEQLLRASMWPGNVDQLRRTMYQCVMQTNTAYVEAHDLETEIYAADTTYETGINLQGTLEEIEQDIIRKVFIEENENQTNTAKRLGINRTTLWRKLK
;
A
#
# COMPACT_ATOMS: atom_id res chain seq x y z
N MET A 1 5.07 34.67 11.55
CA MET A 1 4.13 33.81 10.79
C MET A 1 2.99 34.71 10.38
N ASN A 2 2.67 34.78 9.08
CA ASN A 2 1.47 35.51 8.65
C ASN A 2 0.27 34.84 9.32
N GLN A 3 -0.48 35.58 10.13
CA GLN A 3 -1.66 35.07 10.78
C GLN A 3 -2.72 34.82 9.70
N MET A 4 -3.21 33.58 9.63
CA MET A 4 -4.22 33.16 8.65
C MET A 4 -5.45 34.05 8.76
N LYS A 5 -5.84 34.72 7.66
CA LYS A 5 -7.05 35.52 7.57
C LYS A 5 -8.18 34.71 6.97
N VAL A 6 -9.30 34.62 7.68
CA VAL A 6 -10.46 33.81 7.32
C VAL A 6 -11.72 34.66 7.35
N LEU A 7 -12.55 34.53 6.33
CA LEU A 7 -13.92 35.02 6.36
C LEU A 7 -14.88 33.84 6.50
N ALA A 8 -15.69 33.79 7.55
CA ALA A 8 -16.83 32.90 7.64
C ALA A 8 -18.13 33.62 7.25
N ILE A 9 -18.88 33.03 6.32
CA ILE A 9 -20.18 33.50 5.86
C ILE A 9 -21.23 32.50 6.30
N ALA A 10 -22.03 32.88 7.30
CA ALA A 10 -23.14 32.10 7.80
C ALA A 10 -24.43 32.40 7.00
N PRO A 11 -25.13 31.38 6.45
CA PRO A 11 -26.40 31.61 5.76
C PRO A 11 -27.56 32.03 6.69
N TYR A 12 -27.42 31.83 8.00
CA TYR A 12 -28.42 32.16 9.00
C TYR A 12 -27.77 32.51 10.34
N GLU A 13 -28.44 33.33 11.17
CA GLU A 13 -27.90 33.89 12.41
C GLU A 13 -27.42 32.83 13.41
N GLY A 14 -28.17 31.75 13.60
CA GLY A 14 -27.78 30.68 14.54
C GLY A 14 -26.43 30.03 14.21
N LEU A 15 -26.02 29.99 12.95
CA LEU A 15 -24.70 29.50 12.56
C LEU A 15 -23.60 30.52 12.86
N LYS A 16 -23.88 31.82 12.68
CA LYS A 16 -22.95 32.90 13.04
C LYS A 16 -22.62 32.85 14.53
N GLU A 17 -23.63 32.78 15.39
CA GLU A 17 -23.43 32.69 16.84
C GLU A 17 -22.60 31.46 17.22
N LEU A 18 -22.89 30.30 16.62
CA LEU A 18 -22.10 29.08 16.84
C LEU A 18 -20.65 29.24 16.38
N MET A 19 -20.42 29.88 15.23
CA MET A 19 -19.07 30.17 14.74
C MET A 19 -18.33 31.11 15.69
N ILE A 20 -18.98 32.17 16.19
CA ILE A 20 -18.40 33.13 17.14
C ILE A 20 -17.98 32.39 18.42
N GLU A 21 -18.86 31.58 19.01
CA GLU A 21 -18.55 30.81 20.23
C GLU A 21 -17.33 29.90 20.04
N LEU A 22 -17.23 29.25 18.88
CA LEU A 22 -16.16 28.30 18.60
C LEU A 22 -14.85 28.99 18.21
N ALA A 23 -14.94 30.18 17.60
CA ALA A 23 -13.80 30.97 17.15
C ALA A 23 -12.92 31.47 18.30
N GLU A 24 -13.48 31.72 19.49
CA GLU A 24 -12.73 32.18 20.66
C GLU A 24 -11.56 31.25 21.05
N LYS A 25 -11.65 29.97 20.66
CA LYS A 25 -10.64 28.94 20.96
C LYS A 25 -9.61 28.77 19.85
N GLU A 26 -9.77 29.47 18.73
CA GLU A 26 -8.95 29.32 17.54
C GLU A 26 -7.85 30.39 17.44
N GLN A 27 -6.73 30.03 16.82
CA GLN A 27 -5.54 30.90 16.69
C GLN A 27 -5.40 31.50 15.28
N PHE A 28 -6.49 31.95 14.67
CA PHE A 28 -6.46 32.63 13.37
C PHE A 28 -7.42 33.82 13.35
N ASP A 29 -7.15 34.78 12.45
CA ASP A 29 -7.94 36.01 12.31
C ASP A 29 -9.23 35.67 11.55
N LEU A 30 -10.36 35.68 12.25
CA LEU A 30 -11.65 35.26 11.72
C LEU A 30 -12.66 36.40 11.76
N GLU A 31 -13.11 36.82 10.58
CA GLU A 31 -14.25 37.70 10.39
C GLU A 31 -15.50 36.86 10.09
N ILE A 32 -16.64 37.18 10.71
CA ILE A 32 -17.87 36.38 10.58
C ILE A 32 -19.04 37.27 10.19
N GLU A 33 -19.61 37.00 9.02
CA GLU A 33 -20.74 37.76 8.47
C GLU A 33 -21.93 36.86 8.14
N VAL A 34 -23.14 37.45 8.14
CA VAL A 34 -24.35 36.74 7.71
C VAL A 34 -24.67 37.11 6.27
N GLY A 35 -24.81 36.09 5.42
CA GLY A 35 -25.17 36.27 4.02
C GLY A 35 -25.54 34.96 3.36
N ASP A 36 -26.79 34.87 2.89
CA ASP A 36 -27.26 33.72 2.11
C ASP A 36 -27.12 33.97 0.60
N LEU A 37 -26.72 32.93 -0.15
CA LEU A 37 -26.57 32.91 -1.60
C LEU A 37 -25.84 34.16 -2.15
N GLN A 38 -26.57 35.01 -2.89
CA GLN A 38 -26.02 36.21 -3.53
C GLN A 38 -25.50 37.24 -2.51
N ALA A 39 -26.07 37.32 -1.31
CA ALA A 39 -25.56 38.19 -0.27
C ALA A 39 -24.19 37.71 0.21
N GLY A 40 -24.03 36.40 0.44
CA GLY A 40 -22.75 35.79 0.78
C GLY A 40 -21.71 35.94 -0.32
N LEU A 41 -22.09 35.76 -1.59
CA LEU A 41 -21.16 35.94 -2.71
C LEU A 41 -20.58 37.37 -2.79
N ARG A 42 -21.40 38.40 -2.54
CA ARG A 42 -20.92 39.79 -2.53
C ARG A 42 -19.88 40.01 -1.42
N LEU A 43 -20.15 39.51 -0.22
CA LEU A 43 -19.22 39.59 0.92
C LEU A 43 -17.91 38.87 0.62
N ALA A 44 -17.99 37.67 0.04
CA ALA A 44 -16.81 36.91 -0.37
C ALA A 44 -15.94 37.67 -1.39
N LYS A 45 -16.54 38.24 -2.44
CA LYS A 45 -15.80 39.01 -3.46
C LYS A 45 -15.09 40.23 -2.87
N GLN A 46 -15.71 40.91 -1.91
CA GLN A 46 -15.09 42.02 -1.19
C GLN A 46 -13.89 41.55 -0.35
N ALA A 47 -14.08 40.51 0.45
CA ALA A 47 -13.01 40.00 1.32
C ALA A 47 -11.81 39.40 0.57
N VAL A 48 -12.04 38.85 -0.63
CA VAL A 48 -10.94 38.44 -1.53
C VAL A 48 -10.08 39.63 -1.92
N ALA A 49 -10.69 40.80 -2.19
CA ALA A 49 -9.95 42.03 -2.47
C ALA A 49 -9.18 42.54 -1.24
N ASP A 50 -9.69 42.29 -0.04
CA ASP A 50 -9.04 42.63 1.24
C ASP A 50 -7.95 41.63 1.67
N GLY A 51 -7.70 40.59 0.86
CA GLY A 51 -6.58 39.67 1.04
C GLY A 51 -6.85 38.50 1.99
N VAL A 52 -8.10 38.06 2.11
CA VAL A 52 -8.46 36.84 2.85
C VAL A 52 -7.79 35.59 2.27
N ASN A 53 -7.38 34.67 3.13
CA ASN A 53 -6.67 33.45 2.74
C ASN A 53 -7.59 32.25 2.56
N VAL A 54 -8.67 32.15 3.33
CA VAL A 54 -9.66 31.07 3.25
C VAL A 54 -11.06 31.62 3.55
N ILE A 55 -12.07 31.12 2.84
CA ILE A 55 -13.48 31.44 3.13
C ILE A 55 -14.15 30.19 3.69
N ILE A 56 -15.01 30.33 4.70
CA ILE A 56 -15.81 29.24 5.26
C ILE A 56 -17.28 29.58 5.05
N SER A 57 -18.08 28.67 4.51
CA SER A 57 -19.53 28.88 4.41
C SER A 57 -20.27 27.54 4.45
N ARG A 58 -21.56 27.50 4.13
CA ARG A 58 -22.40 26.28 4.24
C ARG A 58 -23.30 26.11 3.03
N GLY A 59 -23.36 24.90 2.48
CA GLY A 59 -24.34 24.50 1.47
C GLY A 59 -24.28 25.33 0.20
N GLY A 60 -25.46 25.69 -0.32
CA GLY A 60 -25.60 26.40 -1.59
C GLY A 60 -24.86 27.74 -1.69
N THR A 61 -24.58 28.40 -0.55
CA THR A 61 -23.78 29.63 -0.49
C THR A 61 -22.29 29.34 -0.69
N ALA A 62 -21.75 28.30 -0.04
CA ALA A 62 -20.37 27.87 -0.22
C ALA A 62 -20.09 27.47 -1.69
N GLU A 63 -20.99 26.67 -2.27
CA GLU A 63 -20.90 26.23 -3.67
C GLU A 63 -20.89 27.42 -4.65
N MET A 64 -21.71 28.44 -4.38
CA MET A 64 -21.78 29.65 -5.21
C MET A 64 -20.50 30.48 -5.12
N ILE A 65 -19.95 30.65 -3.92
CA ILE A 65 -18.69 31.38 -3.72
C ILE A 65 -17.55 30.65 -4.42
N GLN A 66 -17.46 29.32 -4.25
CA GLN A 66 -16.38 28.49 -4.79
C GLN A 66 -16.25 28.58 -6.33
N LYS A 67 -17.35 28.77 -7.05
CA LYS A 67 -17.34 28.91 -8.52
C LYS A 67 -16.81 30.26 -9.00
N GLU A 68 -16.75 31.27 -8.13
CA GLU A 68 -16.57 32.67 -8.50
C GLU A 68 -15.30 33.32 -7.92
N VAL A 69 -14.61 32.65 -6.99
CA VAL A 69 -13.40 33.17 -6.33
C VAL A 69 -12.24 32.18 -6.44
N LEU A 70 -11.01 32.71 -6.44
CA LEU A 70 -9.77 31.89 -6.50
C LEU A 70 -9.25 31.49 -5.12
N VAL A 71 -9.77 32.11 -4.05
CA VAL A 71 -9.42 31.79 -2.67
C VAL A 71 -10.12 30.48 -2.27
N PRO A 72 -9.46 29.56 -1.55
CA PRO A 72 -10.09 28.31 -1.14
C PRO A 72 -11.33 28.56 -0.27
N VAL A 73 -12.42 27.86 -0.61
CA VAL A 73 -13.69 27.88 0.12
C VAL A 73 -13.87 26.53 0.82
N VAL A 74 -14.11 26.55 2.12
CA VAL A 74 -14.39 25.37 2.94
C VAL A 74 -15.86 25.34 3.27
N GLU A 75 -16.53 24.29 2.82
CA GLU A 75 -17.93 24.05 3.15
C GLU A 75 -18.07 23.39 4.53
N ILE A 76 -19.02 23.88 5.32
CA ILE A 76 -19.54 23.21 6.51
C ILE A 76 -20.55 22.17 6.04
N GLU A 77 -20.05 20.95 5.84
CA GLU A 77 -20.88 19.79 5.52
C GLU A 77 -21.84 19.46 6.67
N ILE A 78 -23.03 19.00 6.32
CA ILE A 78 -23.98 18.48 7.30
C ILE A 78 -23.56 17.07 7.68
N SER A 79 -23.42 16.82 8.99
CA SER A 79 -23.09 15.49 9.51
C SER A 79 -24.34 14.66 9.81
N GLY A 80 -24.17 13.34 9.96
CA GLY A 80 -25.25 12.48 10.47
C GLY A 80 -25.77 12.92 11.84
N TYR A 81 -24.91 13.48 12.72
CA TYR A 81 -25.31 14.00 14.03
C TYR A 81 -26.23 15.21 13.93
N ASP A 82 -26.02 16.05 12.92
CA ASP A 82 -26.88 17.22 12.67
C ASP A 82 -28.30 16.78 12.31
N ILE A 83 -28.38 15.79 11.42
CA ILE A 83 -29.65 15.17 11.01
C ILE A 83 -30.32 14.52 12.23
N LEU A 84 -29.59 13.69 12.98
CA LEU A 84 -30.09 13.03 14.19
C LEU A 84 -30.70 14.01 15.20
N ARG A 85 -30.04 15.14 15.44
CA ARG A 85 -30.52 16.17 16.37
C ARG A 85 -31.84 16.77 15.90
N VAL A 86 -31.97 17.09 14.61
CA VAL A 86 -33.20 17.65 14.06
C VAL A 86 -34.33 16.61 14.06
N LEU A 87 -34.05 15.37 13.67
CA LEU A 87 -35.03 14.27 13.72
C LEU A 87 -35.53 13.98 15.14
N THR A 88 -34.65 14.08 16.14
CA THR A 88 -35.03 13.91 17.55
C THR A 88 -35.98 15.02 18.01
N LEU A 89 -35.80 16.26 17.53
CA LEU A 89 -36.72 17.37 17.83
C LEU A 89 -38.10 17.15 17.18
N THR A 90 -38.15 16.54 16.00
CA THR A 90 -39.41 16.33 15.26
C THR A 90 -40.13 15.04 15.62
N LYS A 91 -39.51 14.12 16.37
CA LYS A 91 -40.06 12.79 16.72
C LYS A 91 -41.44 12.81 17.40
N ASN A 92 -41.73 13.85 18.18
CA ASN A 92 -42.98 13.97 18.95
C ASN A 92 -44.08 14.75 18.22
N TYR A 93 -43.86 15.18 16.99
CA TYR A 93 -44.88 15.82 16.18
C TYR A 93 -45.74 14.77 15.47
N ASN A 94 -47.05 14.80 15.70
CA ASN A 94 -48.01 13.89 15.04
C ASN A 94 -48.33 14.28 13.59
N GLU A 95 -47.56 15.19 12.99
CA GLU A 95 -47.81 15.68 11.63
C GLU A 95 -46.94 14.93 10.61
N LYS A 96 -47.50 14.74 9.41
CA LYS A 96 -46.79 14.11 8.30
C LYS A 96 -45.60 14.99 7.88
N THR A 97 -44.40 14.45 8.06
CA THR A 97 -43.13 15.18 7.94
C THR A 97 -42.34 14.68 6.73
N ALA A 98 -41.76 15.60 5.96
CA ALA A 98 -40.84 15.29 4.87
C ALA A 98 -39.50 16.00 5.05
N ILE A 99 -38.42 15.32 4.68
CA ILE A 99 -37.09 15.93 4.55
C ILE A 99 -36.88 16.25 3.08
N VAL A 100 -36.58 17.50 2.77
CA VAL A 100 -36.36 17.98 1.41
C VAL A 100 -34.99 18.63 1.36
N GLY A 101 -34.11 18.11 0.52
CA GLY A 101 -32.75 18.63 0.38
C GLY A 101 -32.03 18.14 -0.86
N PHE A 102 -30.84 18.70 -1.08
CA PHE A 102 -29.92 18.26 -2.13
C PHE A 102 -29.38 16.85 -1.85
N PRO A 103 -28.82 16.15 -2.87
CA PRO A 103 -28.44 14.74 -2.74
C PRO A 103 -27.61 14.39 -1.49
N PRO A 104 -26.59 15.16 -1.07
CA PRO A 104 -25.79 14.82 0.12
C PRO A 104 -26.62 14.78 1.41
N ILE A 105 -27.59 15.70 1.52
CA ILE A 105 -28.46 15.83 2.69
C ILE A 105 -29.52 14.74 2.69
N ALA A 106 -30.15 14.52 1.53
CA ALA A 106 -31.22 13.53 1.38
C ALA A 106 -30.71 12.09 1.56
N HIS A 107 -29.56 11.73 0.98
CA HIS A 107 -28.99 10.39 1.18
C HIS A 107 -28.56 10.16 2.63
N GLY A 108 -27.92 11.16 3.26
CA GLY A 108 -27.56 11.09 4.68
C GLY A 108 -28.78 10.94 5.58
N ALA A 109 -29.86 11.66 5.26
CA ALA A 109 -31.11 11.60 6.01
C ALA A 109 -31.81 10.24 5.86
N ALA A 110 -31.89 9.70 4.64
CA ALA A 110 -32.46 8.38 4.40
C ALA A 110 -31.70 7.29 5.20
N ALA A 111 -30.36 7.30 5.16
CA ALA A 111 -29.56 6.33 5.91
C ALA A 111 -29.79 6.43 7.43
N VAL A 112 -29.95 7.64 7.97
CA VAL A 112 -30.24 7.85 9.39
C VAL A 112 -31.66 7.39 9.75
N CYS A 113 -32.66 7.71 8.92
CA CYS A 113 -34.04 7.27 9.12
C CYS A 113 -34.16 5.74 9.11
N ASP A 114 -33.47 5.07 8.19
CA ASP A 114 -33.43 3.60 8.09
C ASP A 114 -32.83 2.98 9.36
N VAL A 115 -31.73 3.55 9.87
CA VAL A 115 -31.07 3.07 11.11
C VAL A 115 -31.95 3.30 12.35
N MET A 116 -32.77 4.35 12.36
CA MET A 116 -33.63 4.71 13.50
C MET A 116 -35.06 4.17 13.44
N ASP A 117 -35.43 3.46 12.38
CA ASP A 117 -36.80 2.99 12.11
C ASP A 117 -37.83 4.14 12.17
N MET A 118 -37.51 5.26 11.52
CA MET A 118 -38.36 6.45 11.46
C MET A 118 -39.11 6.53 10.14
N ASP A 119 -40.44 6.61 10.18
CA ASP A 119 -41.30 6.79 9.01
C ASP A 119 -41.33 8.27 8.54
N ILE A 120 -40.18 8.74 8.05
CA ILE A 120 -40.02 10.09 7.49
C ILE A 120 -39.61 9.98 6.02
N SER A 121 -40.44 10.52 5.14
CA SER A 121 -40.18 10.51 3.70
C SER A 121 -39.08 11.50 3.35
N THR A 122 -38.07 11.05 2.59
CA THR A 122 -36.96 11.90 2.14
C THR A 122 -37.04 12.13 0.64
N TYR A 123 -36.89 13.39 0.22
CA TYR A 123 -36.99 13.81 -1.18
C TYR A 123 -35.76 14.60 -1.61
N VAL A 124 -35.23 14.24 -2.78
CA VAL A 124 -34.12 14.93 -3.45
C VAL A 124 -34.69 15.99 -4.40
N THR A 125 -34.13 17.20 -4.38
CA THR A 125 -34.53 18.29 -5.28
C THR A 125 -33.33 19.18 -5.65
N ASP A 126 -33.47 19.94 -6.74
CA ASP A 126 -32.54 21.02 -7.12
C ASP A 126 -33.10 22.40 -6.74
N LYS A 127 -32.30 23.47 -6.85
CA LYS A 127 -32.67 24.83 -6.38
C LYS A 127 -33.91 25.38 -7.10
N ASP A 128 -34.10 25.01 -8.35
CA ASP A 128 -35.14 25.56 -9.22
C ASP A 128 -36.48 24.80 -9.09
N SER A 129 -36.46 23.52 -8.72
CA SER A 129 -37.66 22.68 -8.59
C SER A 129 -38.26 22.59 -7.18
N VAL A 130 -37.60 23.16 -6.16
CA VAL A 130 -38.06 23.07 -4.76
C VAL A 130 -39.52 23.47 -4.58
N GLU A 131 -39.94 24.58 -5.22
CA GLU A 131 -41.30 25.11 -5.05
C GLU A 131 -42.37 24.14 -5.58
N GLY A 132 -42.15 23.56 -6.76
CA GLY A 132 -43.07 22.59 -7.35
C GLY A 132 -43.20 21.32 -6.49
N LEU A 133 -42.09 20.86 -5.89
CA LEU A 133 -42.10 19.74 -4.97
C LEU A 133 -42.88 20.07 -3.69
N LEU A 134 -42.66 21.24 -3.08
CA LEU A 134 -43.36 21.64 -1.86
C LEU A 134 -44.88 21.78 -2.07
N VAL A 135 -45.32 22.30 -3.21
CA VAL A 135 -46.76 22.38 -3.56
C VAL A 135 -47.37 20.97 -3.65
N ARG A 136 -46.66 20.03 -4.27
CA ARG A 136 -47.08 18.63 -4.35
C ARG A 136 -47.16 17.98 -2.97
N LEU A 137 -46.14 18.16 -2.13
CA LEU A 137 -46.11 17.61 -0.77
C LEU A 137 -47.25 18.17 0.09
N LYS A 138 -47.56 19.46 -0.05
CA LYS A 138 -48.72 20.07 0.61
C LYS A 138 -50.03 19.40 0.19
N ALA A 139 -50.21 19.11 -1.10
CA ALA A 139 -51.39 18.40 -1.60
C ALA A 139 -51.46 16.94 -1.12
N GLU A 140 -50.32 16.29 -0.91
CA GLU A 140 -50.18 14.93 -0.35
C GLU A 140 -50.32 14.87 1.19
N GLY A 141 -50.64 16.00 1.82
CA GLY A 141 -50.95 16.11 3.24
C GLY A 141 -49.75 16.31 4.17
N TYR A 142 -48.55 16.56 3.63
CA TYR A 142 -47.40 16.96 4.45
C TYR A 142 -47.63 18.35 5.04
N ARG A 143 -47.34 18.50 6.33
CA ARG A 143 -47.47 19.78 7.05
C ARG A 143 -46.15 20.30 7.59
N MET A 144 -45.18 19.41 7.79
CA MET A 144 -43.85 19.75 8.28
C MET A 144 -42.78 19.41 7.24
N ILE A 145 -41.87 20.36 6.98
CA ILE A 145 -40.77 20.22 6.04
C ILE A 145 -39.45 20.50 6.76
N ILE A 146 -38.56 19.53 6.74
CA ILE A 146 -37.17 19.68 7.20
C ILE A 146 -36.30 19.98 5.98
N GLY A 147 -35.50 21.04 6.02
CA GLY A 147 -34.67 21.41 4.86
C GLY A 147 -33.62 22.47 5.15
N ASP A 148 -33.02 23.01 4.10
CA ASP A 148 -32.11 24.15 4.20
C ASP A 148 -32.84 25.51 4.26
N VAL A 149 -32.08 26.60 4.32
CA VAL A 149 -32.64 27.97 4.43
C VAL A 149 -33.60 28.29 3.29
N VAL A 150 -33.24 27.89 2.05
CA VAL A 150 -34.07 28.12 0.86
C VAL A 150 -35.36 27.31 0.92
N THR A 151 -35.26 26.03 1.27
CA THR A 151 -36.39 25.10 1.33
C THR A 151 -37.38 25.51 2.41
N VAL A 152 -36.88 25.85 3.60
CA VAL A 152 -37.68 26.28 4.75
C VAL A 152 -38.40 27.60 4.45
N GLY A 153 -37.69 28.59 3.90
CA GLY A 153 -38.30 29.86 3.52
C GLY A 153 -39.42 29.71 2.49
N LYS A 154 -39.24 28.85 1.47
CA LYS A 154 -40.30 28.54 0.50
C LYS A 154 -41.47 27.77 1.14
N ALA A 155 -41.19 26.83 2.04
CA ALA A 155 -42.21 26.05 2.73
C ALA A 155 -43.12 26.96 3.60
N GLU A 156 -42.54 27.89 4.35
CA GLU A 156 -43.27 28.85 5.18
C GLU A 156 -44.15 29.80 4.35
N GLN A 157 -43.66 30.27 3.19
CA GLN A 157 -44.46 31.07 2.26
C GLN A 157 -45.68 30.31 1.73
N LEU A 158 -45.57 28.98 1.60
CA LEU A 158 -46.67 28.10 1.22
C LEU A 158 -47.54 27.69 2.43
N GLY A 159 -47.27 28.18 3.64
CA GLY A 159 -48.01 27.87 4.86
C GLY A 159 -47.74 26.48 5.44
N LEU A 160 -46.61 25.88 5.11
CA LEU A 160 -46.09 24.66 5.76
C LEU A 160 -45.22 25.05 6.96
N SER A 161 -45.14 24.18 7.96
CA SER A 161 -44.22 24.32 9.08
C SER A 161 -42.81 23.95 8.64
N GLY A 162 -41.89 24.91 8.66
CA GLY A 162 -40.49 24.69 8.29
C GLY A 162 -39.61 24.39 9.51
N VAL A 163 -38.75 23.38 9.39
CA VAL A 163 -37.71 23.09 10.38
C VAL A 163 -36.35 23.14 9.70
N LEU A 164 -35.51 24.09 10.10
CA LEU A 164 -34.18 24.25 9.52
C LEU A 164 -33.23 23.13 9.96
N LEU A 165 -32.57 22.52 8.98
CA LEU A 165 -31.48 21.59 9.20
C LEU A 165 -30.21 22.36 9.59
N THR A 166 -29.96 22.45 10.90
CA THR A 166 -28.86 23.25 11.45
C THR A 166 -27.55 22.47 11.53
N SER A 167 -26.45 23.13 11.18
CA SER A 167 -25.11 22.60 11.39
C SER A 167 -24.73 22.65 12.87
N GLY A 168 -24.13 21.56 13.35
CA GLY A 168 -23.70 21.40 14.73
C GLY A 168 -22.27 21.84 14.96
N ARG A 169 -21.90 21.80 16.24
CA ARG A 169 -20.56 22.15 16.71
C ARG A 169 -19.47 21.32 16.04
N GLU A 170 -19.73 20.02 15.87
CA GLU A 170 -18.81 19.06 15.27
C GLU A 170 -18.51 19.43 13.81
N SER A 171 -19.56 19.80 13.06
CA SER A 171 -19.47 20.20 11.65
C SER A 171 -18.70 21.52 11.48
N VAL A 172 -18.94 22.50 12.35
CA VAL A 172 -18.20 23.77 12.34
C VAL A 172 -16.72 23.56 12.71
N LEU A 173 -16.44 22.80 13.77
CA LEU A 173 -15.06 22.47 14.17
C LEU A 173 -14.30 21.71 13.08
N LYS A 174 -14.96 20.75 12.41
CA LYS A 174 -14.38 20.04 11.26
C LYS A 174 -14.04 21.03 10.14
N ALA A 175 -14.92 21.98 9.84
CA ALA A 175 -14.65 23.00 8.82
C ALA A 175 -13.49 23.93 9.22
N PHE A 176 -13.39 24.36 10.48
CA PHE A 176 -12.24 25.15 10.97
C PHE A 176 -10.93 24.38 10.84
N GLN A 177 -10.91 23.09 11.22
CA GLN A 177 -9.73 22.24 11.04
C GLN A 177 -9.37 22.06 9.56
N ASN A 178 -10.36 21.88 8.70
CA ASN A 178 -10.14 21.77 7.25
C ASN A 178 -9.61 23.08 6.66
N ALA A 179 -10.09 24.23 7.13
CA ALA A 179 -9.56 25.54 6.73
C ALA A 179 -8.08 25.66 7.07
N LYS A 180 -7.67 25.32 8.31
CA LYS A 180 -6.25 25.29 8.70
C LYS A 180 -5.42 24.36 7.82
N LYS A 181 -5.89 23.11 7.62
CA LYS A 181 -5.19 22.12 6.78
C LYS A 181 -4.99 22.62 5.35
N ILE A 182 -6.02 23.23 4.77
CA ILE A 182 -5.95 23.79 3.40
C ILE A 182 -5.01 24.98 3.38
N HIS A 183 -5.05 25.87 4.38
CA HIS A 183 -4.12 27.00 4.45
C HIS A 183 -2.67 26.53 4.57
N GLU A 184 -2.38 25.58 5.48
CA GLU A 184 -1.04 24.99 5.63
C GLU A 184 -0.58 24.29 4.36
N LEU A 185 -1.46 23.53 3.69
CA LEU A 185 -1.16 22.91 2.41
C LEU A 185 -0.84 23.97 1.35
N MET A 186 -1.63 25.04 1.26
CA MET A 186 -1.40 26.12 0.30
C MET A 186 -0.08 26.85 0.57
N GLU A 187 0.28 27.10 1.84
CA GLU A 187 1.58 27.68 2.19
C GLU A 187 2.73 26.70 1.88
N ARG A 188 2.59 25.40 2.19
CA ARG A 188 3.58 24.39 1.81
C ARG A 188 3.73 24.26 0.30
N LEU A 189 2.64 24.28 -0.46
CA LEU A 189 2.69 24.24 -1.92
C LEU A 189 3.37 25.49 -2.47
N LYS A 190 3.08 26.68 -1.91
CA LYS A 190 3.83 27.89 -2.27
C LYS A 190 5.32 27.69 -2.02
N ASP A 191 5.71 27.20 -0.85
CA ASP A 191 7.12 26.93 -0.52
C ASP A 191 7.73 25.85 -1.43
N GLU A 192 7.00 24.76 -1.68
CA GLU A 192 7.38 23.62 -2.51
C GLU A 192 7.47 23.98 -3.99
N PHE A 193 6.76 24.99 -4.49
CA PHE A 193 6.99 25.49 -5.85
C PHE A 193 8.06 26.58 -5.88
N ILE A 194 8.21 27.37 -4.82
CA ILE A 194 9.24 28.41 -4.73
C ILE A 194 10.64 27.81 -4.69
N VAL A 195 10.86 26.74 -3.91
CA VAL A 195 12.20 26.16 -3.71
C VAL A 195 12.74 25.50 -4.98
N PRO A 196 12.06 24.53 -5.64
CA PRO A 196 12.47 23.98 -6.92
C PRO A 196 12.56 25.04 -8.00
N HIS A 197 11.65 26.02 -8.05
CA HIS A 197 11.77 27.13 -9.00
C HIS A 197 13.06 27.93 -8.79
N ARG A 198 13.48 28.14 -7.54
CA ARG A 198 14.80 28.72 -7.22
C ARG A 198 15.95 27.79 -7.57
N ILE A 199 15.89 26.52 -7.19
CA ILE A 199 16.93 25.51 -7.50
C ILE A 199 17.13 25.40 -9.02
N VAL A 200 16.06 25.31 -9.80
CA VAL A 200 16.15 25.24 -11.27
C VAL A 200 16.76 26.54 -11.80
N LYS A 201 16.34 27.70 -11.29
CA LYS A 201 16.92 29.00 -11.67
C LYS A 201 18.42 29.11 -11.36
N GLU A 202 18.87 28.56 -10.25
CA GLU A 202 20.26 28.64 -9.74
C GLU A 202 21.13 27.41 -10.09
N SER A 203 20.56 26.37 -10.70
CA SER A 203 21.28 25.13 -11.02
C SER A 203 22.46 25.37 -11.96
N SER A 204 23.57 24.65 -11.76
CA SER A 204 24.72 24.63 -12.68
C SER A 204 24.44 23.90 -14.00
N THR A 205 23.35 23.13 -14.05
CA THR A 205 22.84 22.49 -15.28
C THR A 205 21.96 23.49 -16.03
N GLY A 206 22.17 23.65 -17.33
CA GLY A 206 21.31 24.50 -18.15
C GLY A 206 19.95 23.82 -18.41
N PHE A 207 18.87 24.56 -18.24
CA PHE A 207 17.50 24.13 -18.55
C PHE A 207 16.82 25.16 -19.45
N VAL A 208 16.24 24.69 -20.56
CA VAL A 208 15.44 25.50 -21.49
C VAL A 208 14.17 24.75 -21.87
N VAL A 209 13.01 25.39 -21.76
CA VAL A 209 11.71 24.83 -22.12
C VAL A 209 11.07 25.67 -23.22
N PHE A 210 10.60 25.02 -24.27
CA PHE A 210 9.89 25.62 -25.39
C PHE A 210 8.45 25.13 -25.48
N ASP A 211 7.57 25.97 -26.01
CA ASP A 211 6.21 25.58 -26.40
C ASP A 211 6.18 24.86 -27.76
N GLU A 212 5.00 24.45 -28.19
CA GLU A 212 4.76 23.78 -29.49
C GLU A 212 5.17 24.61 -30.72
N ASN A 213 5.23 25.95 -30.55
CA ASN A 213 5.60 26.93 -31.57
C ASN A 213 7.10 27.28 -31.53
N GLY A 214 7.87 26.66 -30.63
CA GLY A 214 9.30 26.91 -30.47
C GLY A 214 9.63 28.17 -29.66
N LYS A 215 8.65 28.78 -28.98
CA LYS A 215 8.88 29.95 -28.13
C LYS A 215 9.29 29.52 -26.73
N THR A 216 10.29 30.18 -26.15
CA THR A 216 10.78 29.88 -24.81
C THR A 216 9.71 30.15 -23.74
N VAL A 217 9.32 29.11 -23.00
CA VAL A 217 8.44 29.16 -21.84
C VAL A 217 9.24 29.41 -20.57
N PHE A 218 10.44 28.83 -20.49
CA PHE A 218 11.31 28.93 -19.31
C PHE A 218 12.78 28.75 -19.71
N ALA A 219 13.69 29.52 -19.07
CA ALA A 219 15.14 29.31 -19.14
C ALA A 219 15.78 29.71 -17.82
N ASN A 220 16.74 28.92 -17.34
CA ASN A 220 17.50 29.23 -16.13
C ASN A 220 18.82 29.99 -16.41
N HIS A 221 19.53 30.45 -15.37
CA HIS A 221 20.72 31.28 -15.56
C HIS A 221 21.90 30.55 -16.23
N SER A 222 22.02 29.24 -15.99
CA SER A 222 23.08 28.41 -16.58
C SER A 222 22.77 27.95 -18.01
N ALA A 223 21.59 28.26 -18.54
CA ALA A 223 21.26 28.01 -19.93
C ALA A 223 22.02 28.98 -20.86
N PRO A 224 22.45 28.54 -22.05
CA PRO A 224 22.92 29.44 -23.11
C PRO A 224 21.82 30.45 -23.46
N ASN A 225 22.20 31.60 -24.05
CA ASN A 225 21.24 32.62 -24.48
C ASN A 225 20.09 31.96 -25.28
N PRO A 226 18.82 32.09 -24.85
CA PRO A 226 17.69 31.37 -25.46
C PRO A 226 17.59 31.55 -26.98
N ALA A 227 17.89 32.74 -27.50
CA ALA A 227 17.85 33.01 -28.94
C ALA A 227 18.95 32.27 -29.73
N VAL A 228 20.13 32.10 -29.13
CA VAL A 228 21.25 31.35 -29.74
C VAL A 228 20.99 29.86 -29.66
N PHE A 229 20.46 29.38 -28.53
CA PHE A 229 20.11 27.97 -28.35
C PHE A 229 18.95 27.56 -29.28
N GLU A 230 17.95 28.43 -29.45
CA GLU A 230 16.85 28.22 -30.40
C GLU A 230 17.38 27.99 -31.83
N GLN A 231 18.32 28.82 -32.29
CA GLN A 231 18.98 28.63 -33.59
C GLN A 231 19.71 27.29 -33.69
N MET A 232 20.48 26.91 -32.66
CA MET A 232 21.21 25.63 -32.64
C MET A 232 20.30 24.40 -32.66
N VAL A 233 19.17 24.46 -31.96
CA VAL A 233 18.16 23.39 -31.90
C VAL A 233 17.40 23.30 -33.24
N GLN A 234 17.13 24.44 -33.89
CA GLN A 234 16.54 24.50 -35.24
C GLN A 234 17.48 23.96 -36.31
N GLU A 235 18.76 24.35 -36.34
CA GLU A 235 19.76 23.86 -37.30
C GLU A 235 19.94 22.33 -37.26
N ARG A 236 19.75 21.71 -36.09
CA ARG A 236 19.85 20.26 -35.88
C ARG A 236 18.52 19.52 -36.03
N ASN A 237 17.43 20.19 -36.44
CA ASN A 237 16.08 19.62 -36.54
C ASN A 237 15.60 18.93 -35.25
N ALA A 238 16.07 19.36 -34.07
CA ALA A 238 15.79 18.67 -32.81
C ALA A 238 14.30 18.70 -32.43
N PHE A 239 13.56 19.77 -32.78
CA PHE A 239 12.11 19.83 -32.62
C PHE A 239 11.37 18.77 -33.45
N SER A 240 11.83 18.50 -34.68
CA SER A 240 11.25 17.46 -35.54
C SER A 240 11.52 16.07 -34.97
N VAL A 241 12.73 15.83 -34.45
CA VAL A 241 13.09 14.57 -33.79
C VAL A 241 12.28 14.36 -32.51
N LEU A 242 12.06 15.39 -31.70
CA LEU A 242 11.23 15.31 -30.49
C LEU A 242 9.75 15.08 -30.82
N LYS A 243 9.25 15.64 -31.93
CA LYS A 243 7.89 15.38 -32.41
C LYS A 243 7.69 13.93 -32.85
N GLU A 244 8.68 13.34 -33.51
CA GLU A 244 8.60 11.96 -34.02
C GLU A 244 8.98 10.89 -32.99
N LYS A 245 10.03 11.12 -32.18
CA LYS A 245 10.65 10.12 -31.30
C LYS A 245 10.48 10.39 -29.81
N GLY A 246 10.00 11.58 -29.42
CA GLY A 246 9.75 11.95 -28.01
C GLY A 246 10.99 12.31 -27.18
N PHE A 247 12.19 11.88 -27.58
CA PHE A 247 13.45 12.23 -26.93
C PHE A 247 14.53 12.62 -27.94
N PHE A 248 15.49 13.43 -27.48
CA PHE A 248 16.64 13.87 -28.27
C PHE A 248 17.88 13.83 -27.38
N GLN A 249 18.99 13.31 -27.89
CA GLN A 249 20.28 13.41 -27.21
C GLN A 249 21.31 13.87 -28.23
N GLY A 250 22.06 14.91 -27.89
CA GLY A 250 23.06 15.50 -28.75
C GLY A 250 24.22 16.04 -27.95
N THR A 251 25.43 15.84 -28.46
CA THR A 251 26.60 16.55 -27.93
C THR A 251 26.81 17.80 -28.77
N PHE A 252 26.70 18.97 -28.13
CA PHE A 252 26.99 20.24 -28.76
C PHE A 252 28.42 20.62 -28.39
N ARG A 253 29.24 20.87 -29.40
CA ARG A 253 30.61 21.35 -29.22
C ARG A 253 30.69 22.77 -29.74
N THR A 254 31.07 23.68 -28.86
CA THR A 254 31.61 24.98 -29.24
C THR A 254 33.14 24.92 -29.15
N ASP A 255 33.84 25.97 -29.60
CA ASP A 255 35.30 26.02 -29.63
C ASP A 255 35.97 25.86 -28.24
N GLN A 256 35.21 25.93 -27.14
CA GLN A 256 35.75 25.87 -25.78
C GLN A 256 35.10 24.83 -24.84
N GLN A 257 33.93 24.26 -25.17
CA GLN A 257 33.28 23.27 -24.30
C GLN A 257 32.40 22.27 -25.08
N SER A 258 32.31 21.04 -24.56
CA SER A 258 31.34 20.04 -24.98
C SER A 258 30.20 19.95 -23.97
N TRP A 259 28.98 20.18 -24.44
CA TRP A 259 27.78 20.03 -23.65
C TRP A 259 27.03 18.78 -24.08
N GLN A 260 26.61 17.97 -23.11
CA GLN A 260 25.63 16.93 -23.37
C GLN A 260 24.25 17.54 -23.19
N VAL A 261 23.47 17.55 -24.28
CA VAL A 261 22.11 18.07 -24.30
C VAL A 261 21.16 16.89 -24.45
N GLU A 262 20.22 16.82 -23.53
CA GLU A 262 19.14 15.84 -23.51
C GLU A 262 17.83 16.63 -23.63
N GLY A 263 17.09 16.39 -24.71
CA GLY A 263 15.78 16.93 -24.97
C GLY A 263 14.70 15.90 -24.71
N GLU A 264 13.58 16.32 -24.14
CA GLU A 264 12.43 15.48 -23.88
C GLU A 264 11.14 16.23 -24.24
N ARG A 265 10.19 15.51 -24.83
CA ARG A 265 8.83 15.98 -25.05
C ARG A 265 8.01 15.74 -23.78
N LEU A 266 7.49 16.81 -23.21
CA LEU A 266 6.60 16.79 -22.06
C LEU A 266 5.18 17.04 -22.54
N ASP A 267 4.38 15.99 -22.63
CA ASP A 267 2.95 16.10 -22.88
C ASP A 267 2.21 16.28 -21.54
N GLN A 268 1.69 17.48 -21.29
CA GLN A 268 0.69 17.72 -20.26
C GLN A 268 -0.69 17.65 -20.90
N SER A 269 -1.71 17.33 -20.10
CA SER A 269 -3.09 17.00 -20.53
C SER A 269 -3.68 17.91 -21.62
N ASP A 270 -3.30 19.19 -21.67
CA ASP A 270 -3.77 20.16 -22.67
C ASP A 270 -2.65 20.86 -23.47
N ARG A 271 -1.36 20.54 -23.26
CA ARG A 271 -0.23 21.25 -23.90
C ARG A 271 1.01 20.36 -24.07
N THR A 272 1.66 20.47 -25.23
CA THR A 272 2.97 19.85 -25.49
C THR A 272 4.08 20.87 -25.27
N LEU A 273 5.07 20.51 -24.46
CA LEU A 273 6.28 21.29 -24.18
C LEU A 273 7.53 20.48 -24.56
N TYR A 274 8.61 21.18 -24.88
CA TYR A 274 9.92 20.58 -25.16
C TYR A 274 10.93 21.08 -24.13
N SER A 275 11.44 20.19 -23.28
CA SER A 275 12.45 20.50 -22.26
C SER A 275 13.82 20.05 -22.72
N PHE A 276 14.85 20.87 -22.52
CA PHE A 276 16.24 20.55 -22.79
C PHE A 276 17.09 20.72 -21.53
N GLN A 277 17.79 19.65 -21.14
CA GLN A 277 18.75 19.59 -20.04
C GLN A 277 20.17 19.54 -20.57
N ILE A 278 21.09 20.26 -19.93
CA ILE A 278 22.47 20.42 -20.41
C ILE A 278 23.46 20.05 -19.30
N LYS A 279 24.10 18.88 -19.41
CA LYS A 279 25.01 18.30 -18.38
C LYS A 279 26.47 18.20 -18.84
N SER A 280 27.37 18.15 -17.85
CA SER A 280 28.77 17.67 -17.98
C SER A 280 28.89 16.27 -17.34
N SER A 281 29.73 15.37 -17.88
CA SER A 281 29.58 13.90 -17.73
C SER A 281 30.59 13.20 -16.79
N SER A 282 30.11 12.42 -15.79
CA SER A 282 30.75 11.24 -15.12
C SER A 282 29.84 10.50 -14.07
N ASP A 283 29.59 9.16 -14.19
CA ASP A 283 29.22 8.10 -13.16
C ASP A 283 27.84 7.32 -13.09
N VAL A 284 27.92 5.97 -12.75
CA VAL A 284 27.01 5.00 -11.98
C VAL A 284 26.51 3.66 -12.64
N LYS A 285 26.69 2.44 -12.01
CA LYS A 285 25.92 1.13 -12.18
C LYS A 285 26.11 0.05 -11.04
N PHE A 286 25.10 -0.39 -10.25
CA PHE A 286 25.10 -1.67 -9.44
C PHE A 286 23.71 -2.09 -8.88
N ARG A 287 22.70 -2.47 -9.69
CA ARG A 287 21.35 -2.83 -9.15
C ARG A 287 20.72 -4.14 -9.68
N GLU A 288 21.45 -5.00 -10.39
CA GLU A 288 20.81 -6.10 -11.15
C GLU A 288 21.63 -7.42 -11.14
N ILE A 289 21.73 -8.13 -10.00
CA ILE A 289 22.25 -9.52 -9.96
C ILE A 289 21.12 -10.46 -9.54
N GLN A 290 20.82 -11.45 -10.37
CA GLN A 290 19.76 -12.44 -10.14
C GLN A 290 20.18 -13.44 -9.04
N GLY A 291 19.28 -13.76 -8.10
CA GLY A 291 19.54 -14.70 -7.00
C GLY A 291 20.26 -14.10 -5.78
N VAL A 292 20.53 -12.78 -5.81
CA VAL A 292 21.17 -12.03 -4.73
C VAL A 292 20.25 -10.91 -4.26
N THR A 293 19.88 -10.93 -2.99
CA THR A 293 19.06 -9.87 -2.36
C THR A 293 19.89 -9.18 -1.29
N MET A 294 19.96 -7.86 -1.33
CA MET A 294 20.59 -7.06 -0.27
C MET A 294 19.51 -6.33 0.51
N ILE A 295 19.44 -6.56 1.82
CA ILE A 295 18.52 -5.86 2.72
C ILE A 295 19.32 -4.80 3.48
N LEU A 296 18.96 -3.54 3.28
CA LEU A 296 19.59 -2.42 3.98
C LEU A 296 18.93 -2.19 5.36
N PRO A 297 19.64 -1.58 6.34
CA PRO A 297 19.09 -1.35 7.69
C PRO A 297 17.77 -0.58 7.73
N PHE A 298 17.48 0.27 6.74
CA PHE A 298 16.23 1.03 6.66
C PHE A 298 15.10 0.27 5.94
N GLU A 299 15.38 -0.86 5.30
CA GLU A 299 14.42 -1.73 4.59
C GLU A 299 13.93 -2.89 5.47
N LYS A 300 14.37 -2.95 6.73
CA LYS A 300 14.02 -4.01 7.69
C LYS A 300 12.51 -4.17 7.82
N ASN A 301 12.05 -5.43 7.85
CA ASN A 301 10.63 -5.70 7.95
C ASN A 301 10.11 -5.56 9.40
N MET A 302 9.79 -4.32 9.79
CA MET A 302 9.37 -4.00 11.17
C MET A 302 8.13 -4.76 11.63
N THR A 303 7.16 -5.01 10.75
CA THR A 303 5.92 -5.73 11.08
C THR A 303 6.22 -7.16 11.50
N TYR A 304 7.09 -7.86 10.76
CA TYR A 304 7.47 -9.24 11.05
C TYR A 304 8.40 -9.34 12.27
N MET A 305 9.33 -8.40 12.46
CA MET A 305 10.16 -8.37 13.67
C MET A 305 9.32 -8.21 14.95
N ASN A 306 8.36 -7.29 14.94
CA ASN A 306 7.44 -7.10 16.07
C ASN A 306 6.59 -8.35 16.33
N HIS A 307 6.23 -9.09 15.27
CA HIS A 307 5.52 -10.35 15.43
C HIS A 307 6.38 -11.40 16.16
N MET A 308 7.66 -11.52 15.81
CA MET A 308 8.60 -12.47 16.45
C MET A 308 8.84 -12.16 17.93
N ASP A 309 8.82 -10.87 18.33
CA ASP A 309 8.93 -10.47 19.74
C ASP A 309 7.67 -10.78 20.57
N MET A 310 6.54 -11.12 19.94
CA MET A 310 5.25 -11.32 20.62
C MET A 310 4.76 -12.78 20.57
N VAL A 311 5.65 -13.72 20.29
CA VAL A 311 5.33 -15.15 20.17
C VAL A 311 4.85 -15.75 21.50
N LYS A 312 3.84 -16.62 21.46
CA LYS A 312 3.24 -17.25 22.65
C LYS A 312 3.64 -18.71 22.84
N SER A 313 3.89 -19.48 21.77
CA SER A 313 4.20 -20.90 21.93
C SER A 313 5.56 -21.13 22.61
N GLU A 314 5.60 -22.09 23.53
CA GLU A 314 6.82 -22.45 24.27
C GLU A 314 8.00 -22.84 23.34
N PRO A 315 7.82 -23.63 22.25
CA PRO A 315 8.92 -23.95 21.34
C PRO A 315 9.52 -22.71 20.68
N MET A 316 8.69 -21.76 20.28
CA MET A 316 9.19 -20.53 19.65
C MET A 316 9.79 -19.55 20.66
N LYS A 317 9.32 -19.49 21.91
CA LYS A 317 10.01 -18.69 22.95
C LYS A 317 11.44 -19.16 23.15
N LYS A 318 11.64 -20.48 23.27
CA LYS A 318 12.97 -21.09 23.36
C LYS A 318 13.84 -20.73 22.15
N LEU A 319 13.27 -20.80 20.95
CA LEU A 319 13.94 -20.40 19.71
C LEU A 319 14.39 -18.93 19.74
N ILE A 320 13.53 -18.01 20.19
CA ILE A 320 13.85 -16.59 20.28
C ILE A 320 14.96 -16.36 21.32
N ASP A 321 14.91 -17.03 22.47
CA ASP A 321 15.94 -16.93 23.51
C ASP A 321 17.30 -17.46 23.01
N GLU A 322 17.32 -18.57 22.27
CA GLU A 322 18.51 -19.11 21.63
C GLU A 322 19.05 -18.16 20.54
N SER A 323 18.15 -17.62 19.72
CA SER A 323 18.46 -16.65 18.66
C SER A 323 19.06 -15.35 19.21
N GLN A 324 18.58 -14.88 20.36
CA GLN A 324 19.14 -13.72 21.05
C GLN A 324 20.58 -14.00 21.52
N LYS A 325 20.84 -15.16 22.12
CA LYS A 325 22.20 -15.56 22.51
C LYS A 325 23.13 -15.62 21.31
N LEU A 326 22.67 -16.18 20.18
CA LEU A 326 23.45 -16.23 18.93
C LEU A 326 23.68 -14.83 18.33
N SER A 327 22.74 -13.90 18.50
CA SER A 327 22.88 -12.52 18.00
C SER A 327 23.99 -11.73 18.70
N GLU A 328 24.38 -12.13 19.91
CA GLU A 328 25.48 -11.52 20.67
C GLU A 328 26.86 -12.07 20.27
N MET A 329 26.89 -13.18 19.54
CA MET A 329 28.10 -13.86 19.09
C MET A 329 28.49 -13.45 17.66
N ASP A 330 29.80 -13.50 17.38
CA ASP A 330 30.36 -13.27 16.05
C ASP A 330 30.59 -14.55 15.24
N GLU A 331 30.26 -15.69 15.84
CA GLU A 331 30.40 -17.03 15.24
C GLU A 331 29.44 -17.25 14.07
N HIS A 332 29.83 -18.15 13.18
CA HIS A 332 28.97 -18.66 12.11
C HIS A 332 27.97 -19.68 12.67
N PHE A 333 26.77 -19.72 12.10
CA PHE A 333 25.74 -20.65 12.56
C PHE A 333 24.79 -21.09 11.44
N GLU A 334 24.14 -22.22 11.68
CA GLU A 334 23.17 -22.82 10.79
C GLU A 334 21.73 -22.63 11.28
N ILE A 335 20.82 -22.31 10.37
CA ILE A 335 19.38 -22.29 10.62
C ILE A 335 18.77 -23.57 10.06
N GLN A 336 18.28 -24.41 10.97
CA GLN A 336 17.63 -25.69 10.67
C GLN A 336 16.12 -25.54 10.71
N GLY A 337 15.43 -26.29 9.86
CA GLY A 337 13.98 -26.31 9.80
C GLY A 337 13.51 -26.88 8.47
N ARG A 338 12.31 -27.46 8.48
CA ARG A 338 11.71 -28.02 7.25
C ARG A 338 11.45 -26.92 6.22
N VAL A 339 11.05 -27.34 5.02
CA VAL A 339 10.65 -26.39 3.97
C VAL A 339 9.44 -25.57 4.48
N GLY A 340 9.47 -24.26 4.23
CA GLY A 340 8.41 -23.33 4.61
C GLY A 340 8.35 -22.90 6.08
N THR A 341 9.41 -23.13 6.85
CA THR A 341 9.51 -22.61 8.24
C THR A 341 10.04 -21.17 8.34
N GLU A 342 10.16 -20.45 7.21
CA GLU A 342 10.60 -19.05 7.16
C GLU A 342 12.05 -18.81 7.66
N LYS A 343 12.97 -19.70 7.28
CA LYS A 343 14.40 -19.61 7.63
C LYS A 343 15.06 -18.27 7.28
N GLU A 344 14.63 -17.66 6.18
CA GLU A 344 15.11 -16.33 5.74
C GLU A 344 14.72 -15.21 6.72
N LEU A 345 13.46 -15.19 7.18
CA LEU A 345 13.01 -14.22 8.17
C LEU A 345 13.74 -14.40 9.51
N MET A 346 14.10 -15.63 9.87
CA MET A 346 14.92 -15.88 11.05
C MET A 346 16.35 -15.32 10.89
N ALA A 347 16.96 -15.47 9.71
CA ALA A 347 18.26 -14.88 9.43
C ALA A 347 18.22 -13.35 9.51
N GLU A 348 17.17 -12.74 8.96
CA GLU A 348 16.89 -11.31 9.05
C GLU A 348 16.76 -10.85 10.52
N TYR A 349 15.94 -11.55 11.30
CA TYR A 349 15.72 -11.26 12.71
C TYR A 349 17.02 -11.32 13.53
N ILE A 350 17.81 -12.39 13.39
CA ILE A 350 19.08 -12.55 14.13
C ILE A 350 20.11 -11.50 13.68
N HIS A 351 20.12 -11.09 12.42
CA HIS A 351 21.00 -10.02 11.94
C HIS A 351 20.64 -8.66 12.54
N PHE A 352 19.40 -8.21 12.43
CA PHE A 352 19.01 -6.88 12.88
C PHE A 352 18.86 -6.74 14.41
N LYS A 353 18.81 -7.85 15.16
CA LYS A 353 18.94 -7.84 16.63
C LYS A 353 20.39 -7.90 17.12
N SER A 354 21.35 -8.19 16.25
CA SER A 354 22.78 -8.30 16.61
C SER A 354 23.50 -6.96 16.67
N ARG A 355 24.78 -6.99 17.07
CA ARG A 355 25.70 -5.83 16.98
C ARG A 355 25.90 -5.34 15.54
N ARG A 356 25.58 -6.17 14.53
CA ARG A 356 25.73 -5.89 13.09
C ARG A 356 24.51 -5.24 12.44
N HIS A 357 23.50 -4.83 13.21
CA HIS A 357 22.24 -4.24 12.70
C HIS A 357 22.39 -3.00 11.80
N HIS A 358 23.55 -2.33 11.83
CA HIS A 358 23.86 -1.13 11.05
C HIS A 358 24.46 -1.44 9.67
N ALA A 359 24.86 -2.70 9.44
CA ALA A 359 25.40 -3.19 8.18
C ALA A 359 24.31 -3.92 7.37
N PRO A 360 24.49 -4.13 6.06
CA PRO A 360 23.50 -4.86 5.26
C PRO A 360 23.55 -6.37 5.51
N LEU A 361 22.40 -7.02 5.26
CA LEU A 361 22.26 -8.46 5.14
C LEU A 361 22.23 -8.83 3.66
N LEU A 362 23.19 -9.66 3.22
CA LEU A 362 23.24 -10.19 1.87
C LEU A 362 22.70 -11.61 1.86
N ILE A 363 21.64 -11.86 1.09
CA ILE A 363 20.97 -13.15 0.95
C ILE A 363 21.30 -13.71 -0.43
N VAL A 364 21.82 -14.93 -0.47
CA VAL A 364 22.20 -15.64 -1.69
C VAL A 364 21.45 -16.97 -1.74
N ASP A 365 20.61 -17.16 -2.76
CA ASP A 365 19.96 -18.46 -3.00
C ASP A 365 20.85 -19.32 -3.91
N ALA A 366 21.45 -20.36 -3.33
CA ALA A 366 22.34 -21.27 -4.07
C ALA A 366 21.65 -21.99 -5.23
N LEU A 367 20.30 -22.07 -5.25
CA LEU A 367 19.55 -22.63 -6.37
C LEU A 367 19.45 -21.69 -7.58
N GLN A 368 19.62 -20.38 -7.39
CA GLN A 368 19.35 -19.38 -8.42
C GLN A 368 20.59 -18.67 -8.97
N ILE A 369 21.72 -18.76 -8.26
CA ILE A 369 22.95 -18.05 -8.61
C ILE A 369 23.83 -18.86 -9.58
N SER A 370 24.38 -18.19 -10.59
CA SER A 370 25.36 -18.81 -11.51
C SER A 370 26.79 -18.75 -10.96
N ASP A 371 27.69 -19.64 -11.42
CA ASP A 371 29.09 -19.66 -11.00
C ASP A 371 29.85 -18.35 -11.26
N GLN A 372 29.52 -17.64 -12.35
CA GLN A 372 30.09 -16.33 -12.65
C GLN A 372 29.64 -15.28 -11.62
N GLN A 373 28.36 -15.26 -11.29
CA GLN A 373 27.81 -14.34 -10.28
C GLN A 373 28.34 -14.67 -8.88
N TRP A 374 28.48 -15.95 -8.55
CA TRP A 374 29.10 -16.42 -7.32
C TRP A 374 30.52 -15.88 -7.17
N SER A 375 31.32 -15.92 -8.25
CA SER A 375 32.69 -15.40 -8.24
C SER A 375 32.73 -13.89 -7.96
N CYS A 376 31.84 -13.13 -8.60
CA CYS A 376 31.73 -11.68 -8.39
C CYS A 376 31.38 -11.28 -6.94
N LEU A 377 30.72 -12.15 -6.16
CA LEU A 377 30.40 -11.86 -4.76
C LEU A 377 31.66 -11.75 -3.88
N PHE A 378 32.70 -12.50 -4.23
CA PHE A 378 33.95 -12.56 -3.48
C PHE A 378 35.07 -11.71 -4.11
N GLU A 379 34.81 -11.11 -5.27
CA GLU A 379 35.68 -10.12 -5.90
C GLU A 379 35.39 -8.71 -5.33
N GLY A 380 36.39 -8.10 -4.66
CA GLY A 380 36.27 -6.77 -4.05
C GLY A 380 35.68 -6.75 -2.63
N ASN A 381 35.43 -5.55 -2.07
CA ASN A 381 34.78 -5.35 -0.76
C ASN A 381 33.24 -5.38 -0.87
N THR A 382 32.72 -6.33 -1.66
CA THR A 382 31.28 -6.43 -1.99
C THR A 382 30.44 -6.84 -0.79
N ILE A 383 30.99 -7.69 0.08
CA ILE A 383 30.42 -8.04 1.37
C ILE A 383 31.07 -7.14 2.42
N PRO A 384 30.32 -6.24 3.09
CA PRO A 384 30.90 -5.38 4.11
C PRO A 384 31.47 -6.22 5.26
N PRO A 385 32.64 -5.88 5.81
CA PRO A 385 33.27 -6.61 6.92
C PRO A 385 32.35 -6.77 8.14
N ASP A 386 31.53 -5.76 8.42
CA ASP A 386 30.57 -5.74 9.53
C ASP A 386 29.19 -6.30 9.14
N GLY A 387 29.01 -6.74 7.89
CA GLY A 387 27.78 -7.30 7.36
C GLY A 387 27.56 -8.77 7.71
N THR A 388 26.45 -9.31 7.19
CA THR A 388 26.13 -10.73 7.29
C THR A 388 25.84 -11.29 5.90
N LEU A 389 26.44 -12.44 5.58
CA LEU A 389 26.14 -13.24 4.40
C LEU A 389 25.25 -14.41 4.82
N TYR A 390 24.05 -14.51 4.23
CA TYR A 390 23.15 -15.63 4.39
C TYR A 390 23.10 -16.46 3.10
N ILE A 391 23.54 -17.72 3.18
CA ILE A 391 23.50 -18.67 2.05
C ILE A 391 22.34 -19.64 2.29
N LYS A 392 21.35 -19.56 1.41
CA LYS A 392 20.18 -20.44 1.41
C LYS A 392 20.47 -21.66 0.53
N ASN A 393 20.05 -22.83 1.00
CA ASN A 393 20.22 -24.12 0.31
C ASN A 393 21.69 -24.47 0.05
N ILE A 394 22.53 -24.43 1.08
CA ILE A 394 23.99 -24.67 0.95
C ILE A 394 24.32 -26.05 0.33
N ASP A 395 23.44 -27.03 0.52
CA ASP A 395 23.52 -28.36 -0.06
C ASP A 395 23.36 -28.40 -1.59
N CYS A 396 22.91 -27.29 -2.20
CA CYS A 396 22.79 -27.14 -3.65
C CYS A 396 24.01 -26.45 -4.29
N THR A 397 25.03 -26.12 -3.51
CA THR A 397 26.26 -25.47 -4.02
C THR A 397 27.15 -26.47 -4.77
N THR A 398 27.82 -26.00 -5.83
CA THR A 398 28.80 -26.82 -6.57
C THR A 398 30.11 -26.96 -5.80
N SER A 399 30.93 -27.98 -6.11
CA SER A 399 32.22 -28.18 -5.43
C SER A 399 33.18 -26.99 -5.58
N GLU A 400 33.12 -26.25 -6.69
CA GLU A 400 33.93 -25.03 -6.88
C GLU A 400 33.41 -23.87 -6.01
N GLN A 401 32.09 -23.67 -5.95
CA GLN A 401 31.47 -22.67 -5.08
C GLN A 401 31.83 -22.91 -3.59
N GLN A 402 31.82 -24.18 -3.17
CA GLN A 402 32.20 -24.57 -1.81
C GLN A 402 33.68 -24.28 -1.51
N LYS A 403 34.59 -24.55 -2.45
CA LYS A 403 36.02 -24.21 -2.30
C LYS A 403 36.22 -22.70 -2.19
N MET A 404 35.54 -21.91 -3.02
CA MET A 404 35.62 -20.44 -2.99
C MET A 404 35.10 -19.88 -1.66
N LEU A 405 33.96 -20.38 -1.18
CA LEU A 405 33.41 -20.00 0.12
C LEU A 405 34.36 -20.37 1.25
N LEU A 406 34.93 -21.57 1.22
CA LEU A 406 35.89 -22.02 2.23
C LEU A 406 37.17 -21.15 2.22
N GLN A 407 37.69 -20.82 1.04
CA GLN A 407 38.82 -19.90 0.91
C GLN A 407 38.48 -18.51 1.48
N TRP A 408 37.30 -18.00 1.15
CA TRP A 408 36.80 -16.76 1.72
C TRP A 408 36.60 -16.85 3.23
N LEU A 409 36.26 -17.99 3.83
CA LEU A 409 36.22 -18.11 5.29
C LEU A 409 37.60 -18.15 5.94
N LEU A 410 38.62 -18.68 5.25
CA LEU A 410 39.95 -18.95 5.83
C LEU A 410 40.92 -17.76 5.81
N ASP A 411 40.87 -16.82 4.85
CA ASP A 411 41.81 -15.68 4.92
C ASP A 411 41.47 -14.71 6.07
N SER A 412 42.48 -14.17 6.76
CA SER A 412 42.34 -13.51 8.06
C SER A 412 41.89 -12.03 7.99
N ALA A 413 40.67 -11.76 8.50
CA ALA A 413 40.06 -10.55 9.09
C ALA A 413 40.08 -9.15 8.39
N PRO A 414 39.01 -8.34 8.54
CA PRO A 414 37.70 -8.66 9.13
C PRO A 414 36.73 -9.15 8.03
N LYS A 415 36.06 -10.27 8.27
CA LYS A 415 35.11 -10.87 7.32
C LYS A 415 33.73 -11.01 7.97
N ALA A 416 32.69 -10.83 7.16
CA ALA A 416 31.29 -10.86 7.55
C ALA A 416 30.86 -12.15 8.25
N ARG A 417 29.78 -12.08 9.03
CA ARG A 417 29.19 -13.28 9.64
C ARG A 417 28.51 -14.14 8.57
N LEU A 418 28.80 -15.43 8.53
CA LEU A 418 28.08 -16.40 7.70
C LEU A 418 26.90 -17.02 8.46
N ILE A 419 25.74 -17.05 7.81
CA ILE A 419 24.56 -17.83 8.19
C ILE A 419 24.25 -18.80 7.06
N THR A 420 23.94 -20.06 7.37
CA THR A 420 23.60 -21.07 6.36
C THR A 420 22.26 -21.74 6.64
N SER A 421 21.60 -22.21 5.59
CA SER A 421 20.45 -23.11 5.72
C SER A 421 20.46 -24.20 4.65
N TRP A 422 19.84 -25.33 4.98
CA TRP A 422 19.74 -26.51 4.11
C TRP A 422 18.36 -26.60 3.46
N ALA A 423 18.31 -27.11 2.23
CA ALA A 423 17.06 -27.41 1.55
C ALA A 423 16.39 -28.66 2.16
N LYS A 424 17.19 -29.68 2.51
CA LYS A 424 16.74 -30.89 3.22
C LYS A 424 17.53 -31.07 4.51
N THR A 425 16.82 -31.14 5.65
CA THR A 425 17.45 -31.43 6.95
C THR A 425 18.04 -32.84 6.90
N PRO A 426 19.33 -33.04 7.23
CA PRO A 426 19.92 -34.37 7.28
C PRO A 426 19.36 -35.12 8.51
N GLU A 427 18.28 -35.87 8.34
CA GLU A 427 17.60 -36.56 9.45
C GLU A 427 18.27 -37.89 9.85
N ASN A 428 19.09 -38.49 8.98
CA ASN A 428 20.04 -39.57 9.26
C ASN A 428 20.84 -39.79 7.97
N ASP A 429 22.16 -39.94 8.09
CA ASP A 429 23.14 -40.04 7.00
C ASP A 429 23.28 -38.79 6.13
N ILE A 430 24.35 -38.04 6.41
CA ILE A 430 25.01 -37.21 5.41
C ILE A 430 25.25 -38.15 4.21
N GLN A 431 24.63 -37.89 3.07
CA GLN A 431 25.18 -38.42 1.82
C GLN A 431 26.59 -37.84 1.75
N GLU A 432 27.60 -38.67 2.01
CA GLU A 432 29.02 -38.31 2.26
C GLU A 432 29.69 -37.42 1.20
N ASP A 433 28.98 -37.01 0.14
CA ASP A 433 29.50 -36.29 -1.03
C ASP A 433 28.86 -34.91 -1.33
N SER A 434 27.87 -34.41 -0.58
CA SER A 434 27.17 -33.15 -0.98
C SER A 434 27.87 -31.85 -0.56
N VAL A 435 28.44 -31.79 0.65
CA VAL A 435 29.14 -30.61 1.17
C VAL A 435 30.52 -31.00 1.69
N LEU A 436 31.55 -30.23 1.35
CA LEU A 436 32.92 -30.44 1.83
C LEU A 436 32.97 -30.47 3.37
N TYR A 437 33.56 -31.52 3.94
CA TYR A 437 33.67 -31.72 5.39
C TYR A 437 34.22 -30.49 6.17
N PRO A 438 35.27 -29.78 5.69
CA PRO A 438 35.73 -28.55 6.35
C PRO A 438 34.69 -27.44 6.43
N LEU A 439 33.82 -27.30 5.41
CA LEU A 439 32.75 -26.32 5.39
C LEU A 439 31.61 -26.74 6.34
N TYR A 440 31.29 -28.03 6.37
CA TYR A 440 30.34 -28.61 7.32
C TYR A 440 30.76 -28.37 8.79
N GLU A 441 32.03 -28.61 9.13
CA GLU A 441 32.58 -28.36 10.47
C GLU A 441 32.58 -26.88 10.86
N LEU A 442 32.70 -25.96 9.91
CA LEU A 442 32.66 -24.52 10.17
C LEU A 442 31.22 -24.01 10.34
N CYS A 443 30.28 -24.50 9.52
CA CYS A 443 28.89 -24.06 9.54
C CYS A 443 28.04 -24.74 10.63
N GLY A 444 28.35 -26.00 10.99
CA GLY A 444 27.51 -26.84 11.85
C GLY A 444 27.76 -26.76 13.37
N ARG A 445 28.75 -25.98 13.83
CA ARG A 445 29.11 -25.89 15.27
C ARG A 445 28.02 -25.27 16.13
N LEU A 446 27.33 -24.28 15.60
CA LEU A 446 26.19 -23.63 16.23
C LEU A 446 25.01 -23.77 15.27
N HIS A 447 23.88 -24.25 15.77
CA HIS A 447 22.67 -24.34 14.98
C HIS A 447 21.46 -23.90 15.80
N VAL A 448 20.46 -23.40 15.09
CA VAL A 448 19.17 -23.04 15.66
C VAL A 448 18.06 -23.73 14.86
N ARG A 449 17.19 -24.48 15.55
CA ARG A 449 16.12 -25.25 14.90
C ARG A 449 14.79 -24.53 15.01
N ILE A 450 14.24 -24.10 13.88
CA ILE A 450 12.89 -23.56 13.79
C ILE A 450 11.89 -24.72 13.91
N PRO A 451 10.94 -24.66 14.87
CA PRO A 451 9.91 -25.68 15.03
C PRO A 451 8.93 -25.65 13.86
N ASP A 452 8.34 -26.81 13.58
CA ASP A 452 7.31 -26.94 12.55
C ASP A 452 6.05 -26.16 12.94
N LEU A 453 5.23 -25.76 11.96
CA LEU A 453 3.99 -25.01 12.23
C LEU A 453 3.05 -25.78 13.17
N LYS A 454 3.02 -27.12 13.06
CA LYS A 454 2.24 -28.01 13.93
C LYS A 454 2.66 -27.97 15.40
N GLU A 455 3.94 -27.70 15.67
CA GLU A 455 4.50 -27.63 17.02
C GLU A 455 4.18 -26.29 17.70
N ARG A 456 3.70 -25.29 16.95
CA ARG A 456 3.39 -23.92 17.42
C ARG A 456 1.93 -23.50 17.16
N GLY A 457 0.98 -24.38 17.48
CA GLY A 457 -0.45 -24.18 17.20
C GLY A 457 -1.08 -22.88 17.74
N GLU A 458 -0.59 -22.32 18.85
CA GLU A 458 -1.04 -20.99 19.34
C GLU A 458 -0.58 -19.83 18.43
N ASP A 459 0.61 -19.95 17.84
CA ASP A 459 1.15 -18.93 16.93
C ASP A 459 0.53 -19.03 15.54
N MET A 460 0.03 -20.21 15.14
CA MET A 460 -0.62 -20.43 13.86
C MET A 460 -1.84 -19.51 13.64
N ILE A 461 -2.71 -19.37 14.65
CA ILE A 461 -3.90 -18.51 14.56
C ILE A 461 -3.50 -17.03 14.50
N ARG A 462 -2.44 -16.66 15.24
CA ARG A 462 -1.90 -15.31 15.20
C ARG A 462 -1.31 -14.98 13.82
N LEU A 463 -0.53 -15.90 13.26
CA LEU A 463 0.01 -15.80 11.90
C LEU A 463 -1.12 -15.67 10.88
N ALA A 464 -2.17 -16.47 10.99
CA ALA A 464 -3.34 -16.38 10.11
C ALA A 464 -4.00 -14.99 10.17
N ASN A 465 -4.20 -14.43 11.37
CA ASN A 465 -4.73 -13.06 11.52
C ASN A 465 -3.79 -11.98 10.97
N LEU A 466 -2.48 -12.15 11.11
CA LEU A 466 -1.49 -11.24 10.51
C LEU A 466 -1.56 -11.28 8.98
N LEU A 467 -1.70 -12.47 8.40
CA LEU A 467 -1.86 -12.64 6.95
C LEU A 467 -3.18 -12.03 6.44
N ILE A 468 -4.27 -12.11 7.21
CA ILE A 468 -5.53 -11.43 6.91
C ILE A 468 -5.33 -9.91 6.89
N HIS A 469 -4.64 -9.36 7.89
CA HIS A 469 -4.34 -7.94 7.95
C HIS A 469 -3.51 -7.49 6.73
N GLU A 470 -2.45 -8.22 6.40
CA GLU A 470 -1.61 -7.96 5.23
C GLU A 470 -2.46 -7.98 3.94
N CYS A 471 -3.41 -8.90 3.82
CA CYS A 471 -4.31 -8.97 2.67
C CYS A 471 -5.32 -7.80 2.64
N ASN A 472 -5.86 -7.38 3.78
CA ASN A 472 -6.75 -6.23 3.86
C ASN A 472 -6.04 -4.96 3.39
N GLU A 473 -4.80 -4.74 3.85
CA GLU A 473 -3.98 -3.60 3.43
C GLU A 473 -3.63 -3.67 1.94
N LYS A 474 -3.19 -4.83 1.46
CA LYS A 474 -2.68 -4.99 0.09
C LYS A 474 -3.78 -5.02 -0.97
N PHE A 475 -4.94 -5.58 -0.65
CA PHE A 475 -6.00 -5.86 -1.61
C PHE A 475 -7.31 -5.11 -1.31
N GLY A 476 -7.35 -4.26 -0.29
CA GLY A 476 -8.54 -3.46 0.06
C GLY A 476 -9.69 -4.30 0.62
N LYS A 477 -9.41 -5.50 1.14
CA LYS A 477 -10.39 -6.35 1.81
C LYS A 477 -10.70 -5.80 3.21
N GLN A 478 -11.83 -6.21 3.77
CA GLN A 478 -12.31 -5.78 5.09
C GLN A 478 -12.62 -6.98 6.00
N ILE A 479 -11.78 -8.01 5.94
CA ILE A 479 -11.98 -9.24 6.73
C ILE A 479 -11.49 -9.00 8.15
N VAL A 480 -12.33 -9.32 9.13
CA VAL A 480 -12.11 -9.06 10.55
C VAL A 480 -11.28 -10.16 11.22
N GLY A 481 -11.39 -11.41 10.74
CA GLY A 481 -10.66 -12.55 11.31
C GLY A 481 -11.24 -13.90 10.88
N LEU A 482 -10.92 -14.94 11.64
CA LEU A 482 -11.43 -16.30 11.43
C LEU A 482 -12.63 -16.61 12.34
N ARG A 483 -13.54 -17.47 11.89
CA ARG A 483 -14.57 -18.07 12.77
C ARG A 483 -13.97 -19.18 13.66
N PRO A 484 -14.56 -19.47 14.84
CA PRO A 484 -14.06 -20.51 15.75
C PRO A 484 -13.87 -21.89 15.10
N GLU A 485 -14.78 -22.27 14.21
CA GLU A 485 -14.74 -23.53 13.46
C GLU A 485 -13.55 -23.56 12.48
N ALA A 486 -13.27 -22.43 11.82
CA ALA A 486 -12.11 -22.27 10.95
C ALA A 486 -10.79 -22.31 11.74
N GLU A 487 -10.74 -21.74 12.95
CA GLU A 487 -9.57 -21.87 13.81
C GLU A 487 -9.32 -23.31 14.27
N GLN A 488 -10.39 -24.06 14.56
CA GLN A 488 -10.27 -25.48 14.92
C GLN A 488 -9.72 -26.29 13.74
N LEU A 489 -10.22 -26.03 12.53
CA LEU A 489 -9.74 -26.67 11.31
C LEU A 489 -8.26 -26.35 11.06
N LEU A 490 -7.86 -25.07 11.14
CA LEU A 490 -6.45 -24.66 11.05
C LEU A 490 -5.55 -25.48 12.00
N ARG A 491 -5.94 -25.61 13.27
CA ARG A 491 -5.16 -26.34 14.29
C ARG A 491 -5.10 -27.86 14.05
N ALA A 492 -6.12 -28.44 13.42
CA ALA A 492 -6.21 -29.88 13.20
C ALA A 492 -5.41 -30.37 11.98
N SER A 493 -5.13 -29.48 11.02
CA SER A 493 -4.42 -29.81 9.77
C SER A 493 -2.92 -30.07 9.96
N MET A 494 -2.32 -30.83 9.02
CA MET A 494 -0.93 -31.29 9.12
C MET A 494 0.12 -30.27 8.64
N TRP A 495 -0.24 -29.36 7.73
CA TRP A 495 0.62 -28.32 7.16
C TRP A 495 2.00 -28.82 6.67
N PRO A 496 2.06 -29.77 5.72
CA PRO A 496 3.33 -30.28 5.17
C PRO A 496 4.25 -29.18 4.60
N GLY A 497 3.69 -28.08 4.08
CA GLY A 497 4.44 -26.92 3.59
C GLY A 497 4.62 -25.80 4.63
N ASN A 498 4.35 -26.07 5.91
CA ASN A 498 4.50 -25.12 7.03
C ASN A 498 3.85 -23.75 6.75
N VAL A 499 4.55 -22.64 7.01
CA VAL A 499 4.01 -21.29 6.88
C VAL A 499 3.83 -20.89 5.43
N ASP A 500 4.63 -21.40 4.50
CA ASP A 500 4.45 -21.12 3.08
C ASP A 500 3.10 -21.64 2.59
N GLN A 501 2.72 -22.86 3.02
CA GLN A 501 1.40 -23.40 2.76
C GLN A 501 0.31 -22.56 3.44
N LEU A 502 0.47 -22.24 4.73
CA LEU A 502 -0.48 -21.39 5.46
C LEU A 502 -0.69 -20.04 4.76
N ARG A 503 0.39 -19.37 4.36
CA ARG A 503 0.37 -18.09 3.65
C ARG A 503 -0.40 -18.20 2.36
N ARG A 504 -0.09 -19.20 1.52
CA ARG A 504 -0.80 -19.44 0.25
C ARG A 504 -2.29 -19.71 0.47
N THR A 505 -2.62 -20.61 1.40
CA THR A 505 -4.00 -20.96 1.74
C THR A 505 -4.77 -19.73 2.24
N MET A 506 -4.22 -18.98 3.20
CA MET A 506 -4.86 -17.77 3.71
C MET A 506 -5.06 -16.70 2.65
N TYR A 507 -4.08 -16.51 1.77
CA TYR A 507 -4.21 -15.58 0.64
C TYR A 507 -5.36 -15.97 -0.29
N GLN A 508 -5.48 -17.25 -0.65
CA GLN A 508 -6.58 -17.74 -1.49
C GLN A 508 -7.93 -17.57 -0.79
N CYS A 509 -8.05 -17.99 0.48
CA CYS A 509 -9.28 -17.83 1.25
C CYS A 509 -9.70 -16.35 1.31
N VAL A 510 -8.82 -15.44 1.70
CA VAL A 510 -9.15 -14.00 1.82
C VAL A 510 -9.56 -13.39 0.48
N MET A 511 -8.98 -13.85 -0.64
CA MET A 511 -9.37 -13.38 -1.97
C MET A 511 -10.78 -13.83 -2.35
N GLN A 512 -11.15 -15.07 -2.01
CA GLN A 512 -12.44 -15.67 -2.36
C GLN A 512 -13.56 -15.27 -1.38
N THR A 513 -13.23 -14.97 -0.12
CA THR A 513 -14.20 -14.54 0.89
C THR A 513 -14.80 -13.17 0.56
N ASN A 514 -16.14 -13.08 0.62
CA ASN A 514 -16.94 -11.87 0.45
C ASN A 514 -17.64 -11.42 1.73
N THR A 515 -17.42 -12.13 2.84
CA THR A 515 -17.98 -11.84 4.16
C THR A 515 -16.91 -11.20 5.06
N ALA A 516 -17.32 -10.72 6.22
CA ALA A 516 -16.42 -10.12 7.20
C ALA A 516 -15.53 -11.14 7.94
N TYR A 517 -15.72 -12.46 7.78
CA TYR A 517 -14.96 -13.50 8.48
C TYR A 517 -14.64 -14.66 7.56
N VAL A 518 -13.44 -15.24 7.68
CA VAL A 518 -13.10 -16.50 6.98
C VAL A 518 -13.84 -17.65 7.63
N GLU A 519 -14.58 -18.42 6.82
CA GLU A 519 -15.36 -19.57 7.27
C GLU A 519 -14.60 -20.89 7.11
N ALA A 520 -15.05 -21.93 7.82
CA ALA A 520 -14.38 -23.24 7.79
C ALA A 520 -14.41 -23.87 6.39
N HIS A 521 -15.50 -23.67 5.63
CA HIS A 521 -15.67 -24.24 4.29
C HIS A 521 -14.71 -23.62 3.25
N ASP A 522 -14.43 -22.32 3.37
CA ASP A 522 -13.45 -21.61 2.52
C ASP A 522 -12.06 -22.18 2.73
N LEU A 523 -11.74 -22.50 3.98
CA LEU A 523 -10.45 -23.01 4.39
C LEU A 523 -10.28 -24.49 4.05
N GLU A 524 -11.32 -25.31 4.25
CA GLU A 524 -11.32 -26.74 3.97
C GLU A 524 -11.00 -27.02 2.50
N THR A 525 -11.67 -26.32 1.59
CA THR A 525 -11.48 -26.46 0.14
C THR A 525 -10.02 -26.22 -0.27
N GLU A 526 -9.40 -25.16 0.28
CA GLU A 526 -8.04 -24.76 -0.05
C GLU A 526 -6.98 -25.63 0.63
N ILE A 527 -7.23 -26.14 1.84
CA ILE A 527 -6.34 -27.10 2.52
C ILE A 527 -6.30 -28.42 1.74
N TYR A 528 -7.46 -28.97 1.34
CA TYR A 528 -7.52 -30.21 0.56
C TYR A 528 -6.83 -30.09 -0.80
N ALA A 529 -6.99 -28.95 -1.49
CA ALA A 529 -6.30 -28.68 -2.75
C ALA A 529 -4.78 -28.51 -2.57
N ALA A 530 -4.35 -27.92 -1.45
CA ALA A 530 -2.94 -27.75 -1.13
C ALA A 530 -2.25 -29.08 -0.76
N ASP A 531 -2.91 -29.93 0.03
CA ASP A 531 -2.36 -31.22 0.47
C ASP A 531 -2.14 -32.17 -0.72
N THR A 532 -3.00 -32.15 -1.73
CA THR A 532 -2.77 -32.90 -2.99
C THR A 532 -1.53 -32.44 -3.76
N THR A 533 -1.03 -31.23 -3.51
CA THR A 533 0.20 -30.70 -4.13
C THR A 533 1.46 -31.05 -3.33
N TYR A 534 1.34 -31.29 -2.02
CA TYR A 534 2.47 -31.56 -1.11
C TYR A 534 2.60 -33.03 -0.69
N GLU A 535 1.57 -33.86 -0.86
CA GLU A 535 1.67 -35.31 -0.63
C GLU A 535 2.43 -36.01 -1.78
N THR A 536 3.75 -36.08 -1.63
CA THR A 536 4.58 -37.03 -2.40
C THR A 536 4.61 -38.43 -1.80
N GLY A 537 3.90 -38.70 -0.70
CA GLY A 537 3.85 -40.00 -0.03
C GLY A 537 2.59 -40.79 -0.39
N ILE A 538 2.74 -42.09 -0.72
CA ILE A 538 1.59 -42.99 -0.87
C ILE A 538 1.00 -43.23 0.53
N ASN A 539 -0.29 -42.94 0.71
CA ASN A 539 -0.98 -43.24 1.96
C ASN A 539 -1.13 -44.76 2.11
N LEU A 540 -0.40 -45.36 3.05
CA LEU A 540 -0.46 -46.81 3.32
C LEU A 540 -1.59 -47.20 4.29
N GLN A 541 -2.42 -46.25 4.72
CA GLN A 541 -3.57 -46.51 5.57
C GLN A 541 -4.83 -46.57 4.70
N GLY A 542 -5.12 -47.77 4.20
CA GLY A 542 -6.26 -48.06 3.34
C GLY A 542 -6.32 -49.55 2.97
N THR A 543 -7.34 -49.94 2.23
CA THR A 543 -7.38 -51.27 1.61
C THR A 543 -6.33 -51.39 0.51
N LEU A 544 -5.88 -52.61 0.22
CA LEU A 544 -4.90 -52.86 -0.85
C LEU A 544 -5.33 -52.25 -2.20
N GLU A 545 -6.64 -52.18 -2.45
CA GLU A 545 -7.20 -51.64 -3.68
C GLU A 545 -7.09 -50.11 -3.76
N GLU A 546 -7.28 -49.40 -2.65
CA GLU A 546 -7.10 -47.93 -2.56
C GLU A 546 -5.62 -47.55 -2.70
N ILE A 547 -4.73 -48.30 -2.02
CA ILE A 547 -3.28 -48.11 -2.11
C ILE A 547 -2.80 -48.36 -3.55
N GLU A 548 -3.30 -49.41 -4.21
CA GLU A 548 -2.98 -49.68 -5.61
C GLU A 548 -3.49 -48.58 -6.54
N GLN A 549 -4.66 -47.99 -6.29
CA GLN A 549 -5.19 -46.89 -7.10
C GLN A 549 -4.35 -45.62 -6.99
N ASP A 550 -3.89 -45.27 -5.79
CA ASP A 550 -3.02 -44.11 -5.57
C ASP A 550 -1.66 -44.28 -6.26
N ILE A 551 -1.08 -45.48 -6.17
CA ILE A 551 0.15 -45.84 -6.90
C ILE A 551 -0.06 -45.72 -8.41
N ILE A 552 -1.17 -46.25 -8.93
CA ILE A 552 -1.50 -46.21 -10.35
C ILE A 552 -1.67 -44.77 -10.84
N ARG A 553 -2.37 -43.91 -10.10
CA ARG A 553 -2.56 -42.50 -10.45
C ARG A 553 -1.25 -41.72 -10.43
N LYS A 554 -0.40 -41.95 -9.43
CA LYS A 554 0.89 -41.29 -9.33
C LYS A 554 1.82 -41.63 -10.50
N VAL A 555 1.94 -42.93 -10.83
CA VAL A 555 2.77 -43.36 -11.97
C VAL A 555 2.17 -42.90 -13.30
N PHE A 556 0.83 -42.80 -13.41
CA PHE A 556 0.17 -42.26 -14.59
C PHE A 556 0.49 -40.78 -14.83
N ILE A 557 0.54 -39.97 -13.76
CA ILE A 557 0.91 -38.55 -13.83
C ILE A 557 2.41 -38.38 -14.15
N GLU A 558 3.29 -39.15 -13.49
CA GLU A 558 4.74 -39.12 -13.75
C GLU A 558 5.10 -39.50 -15.19
N GLU A 559 4.30 -40.35 -15.84
CA GLU A 559 4.46 -40.77 -17.23
C GLU A 559 3.68 -39.90 -18.23
N ASN A 560 3.24 -38.69 -17.83
CA ASN A 560 2.47 -37.75 -18.66
C ASN A 560 1.20 -38.38 -19.27
N GLU A 561 0.44 -39.12 -18.47
CA GLU A 561 -0.81 -39.79 -18.86
C GLU A 561 -0.65 -40.84 -19.98
N ASN A 562 0.57 -41.31 -20.21
CA ASN A 562 0.83 -42.35 -21.19
C ASN A 562 0.53 -43.75 -20.62
N GLN A 563 -0.65 -44.27 -20.92
CA GLN A 563 -1.12 -45.59 -20.46
C GLN A 563 -0.17 -46.74 -20.80
N THR A 564 0.56 -46.66 -21.92
CA THR A 564 1.46 -47.75 -22.36
C THR A 564 2.74 -47.78 -21.52
N ASN A 565 3.32 -46.61 -21.24
CA ASN A 565 4.50 -46.50 -20.38
C ASN A 565 4.15 -46.75 -18.91
N THR A 566 3.00 -46.26 -18.46
CA THR A 566 2.46 -46.48 -17.11
C THR A 566 2.28 -47.98 -16.84
N ALA A 567 1.62 -48.71 -17.74
CA ALA A 567 1.42 -50.16 -17.59
C ALA A 567 2.74 -50.94 -17.57
N LYS A 568 3.69 -50.54 -18.43
CA LYS A 568 5.03 -51.15 -18.52
C LYS A 568 5.85 -50.92 -17.25
N ARG A 569 5.80 -49.72 -16.68
CA ARG A 569 6.51 -49.33 -15.44
C ARG A 569 5.92 -50.02 -14.20
N LEU A 570 4.60 -50.20 -14.17
CA LEU A 570 3.90 -50.91 -13.10
C LEU A 570 3.93 -52.44 -13.26
N GLY A 571 4.45 -52.98 -14.37
CA GLY A 571 4.51 -54.41 -14.62
C GLY A 571 3.14 -55.09 -14.84
N ILE A 572 2.09 -54.32 -15.18
CA ILE A 572 0.73 -54.82 -15.38
C ILE A 572 0.30 -54.72 -16.85
N ASN A 573 -0.67 -55.53 -17.27
CA ASN A 573 -1.22 -55.44 -18.63
C ASN A 573 -2.03 -54.15 -18.82
N ARG A 574 -1.99 -53.55 -20.01
CA ARG A 574 -2.67 -52.29 -20.33
C ARG A 574 -4.19 -52.37 -20.12
N THR A 575 -4.80 -53.54 -20.37
CA THR A 575 -6.22 -53.80 -20.08
C THR A 575 -6.53 -53.84 -18.59
N THR A 576 -5.58 -54.29 -17.74
CA THR A 576 -5.69 -54.25 -16.28
C THR A 576 -5.59 -52.83 -15.75
N LEU A 577 -4.65 -52.04 -16.28
CA LEU A 577 -4.51 -50.62 -15.95
C LEU A 577 -5.80 -49.86 -16.28
N TRP A 578 -6.37 -50.07 -17.48
CA TRP A 578 -7.62 -49.42 -17.89
C TRP A 578 -8.80 -49.76 -16.97
N ARG A 579 -8.90 -51.01 -16.50
CA ARG A 579 -9.96 -51.44 -15.58
C ARG A 579 -9.80 -50.85 -14.17
N LYS A 580 -8.56 -50.55 -13.74
CA LYS A 580 -8.26 -49.95 -12.44
C LYS A 580 -8.32 -48.41 -12.44
N LEU A 581 -8.23 -47.79 -13.62
CA LEU A 581 -8.42 -46.35 -13.83
C LEU A 581 -9.90 -45.93 -13.99
N LYS A 582 -10.79 -46.90 -14.20
CA LYS A 582 -12.24 -46.71 -14.31
C LYS A 582 -12.89 -46.98 -12.97
#